data_AF-A0A1T5N770-F1
#
_entry.id   AF-A0A1T5N770-F1
#
_cell.length_a   1.000
_cell.length_b   1.000
_cell.length_c   1.000
_cell.angle_alpha   90.00
_cell.angle_beta   90.00
_cell.angle_gamma   90.00
#
_symmetry.space_group_name_H-M   'P 1'
#
loop_
_entity.id
_entity.type
_entity.pdbx_description
1 polymer ?
#
loop_
_entity_poly.entity_id
_entity_poly.type
_entity_poly.pdbx_seq_one_letter_code
_entity_poly.pdbx_strand_id
1 'polypeptide(L)'
;MKTLLFLFLLLPLISSGFAADTVPYFYLTPTDAAKILGQSALLTLKSEKQERDALKYRCAFTAVESDPVSGETGHVYYNYEQYRSVAAAQKTYTGILDDNRRNGNIQLLNNTGDEGFFQSDSNNFQLIMVRKKDKIIRMKVNKVTSTTSLTALKETVNRIAATL
;
A
#
# COMPACT_ATOMS: atom_id res chain seq x y z
N MET A 1 19.53 -63.10 13.65
CA MET A 1 18.26 -62.35 13.49
C MET A 1 18.63 -60.95 13.00
N LYS A 2 18.11 -60.57 11.84
CA LYS A 2 18.40 -59.32 11.13
C LYS A 2 17.47 -58.19 11.63
N THR A 3 17.99 -56.95 11.50
CA THR A 3 17.24 -55.69 11.29
C THR A 3 16.40 -55.17 12.47
N LEU A 4 16.29 -53.87 12.74
CA LEU A 4 16.47 -52.67 11.92
C LEU A 4 16.73 -51.47 12.87
N LEU A 5 17.81 -50.73 12.66
CA LEU A 5 18.09 -49.47 13.36
C LEU A 5 17.27 -48.37 12.68
N PHE A 6 16.18 -47.90 13.31
CA PHE A 6 15.40 -46.78 12.79
C PHE A 6 16.15 -45.46 13.06
N LEU A 7 16.89 -45.02 12.06
CA LEU A 7 17.49 -43.69 12.01
C LEU A 7 16.38 -42.68 11.65
N PHE A 8 15.74 -42.08 12.66
CA PHE A 8 14.87 -40.92 12.45
C PHE A 8 15.74 -39.70 12.13
N LEU A 9 15.97 -39.49 10.83
CA LEU A 9 16.41 -38.22 10.30
C LEU A 9 15.28 -37.21 10.51
N LEU A 10 15.32 -36.50 11.64
CA LEU A 10 14.63 -35.23 11.84
C LEU A 10 15.26 -34.22 10.89
N LEU A 11 14.82 -34.22 9.64
CA LEU A 11 15.02 -33.10 8.74
C LEU A 11 14.26 -31.91 9.35
N PRO A 12 14.93 -30.81 9.72
CA PRO A 12 14.21 -29.60 10.05
C PRO A 12 13.43 -29.22 8.79
N LEU A 13 12.10 -29.19 8.90
CA LEU A 13 11.26 -28.47 7.97
C LEU A 13 11.86 -27.07 7.89
N ILE A 14 12.54 -26.79 6.78
CA ILE A 14 12.89 -25.43 6.41
C ILE A 14 11.53 -24.78 6.13
N SER A 15 10.92 -24.28 7.20
CA SER A 15 10.06 -23.12 7.13
C SER A 15 10.92 -22.11 6.38
N SER A 16 10.65 -21.96 5.08
CA SER A 16 10.94 -20.74 4.35
C SER A 16 10.06 -19.64 4.96
N GLY A 17 10.32 -19.36 6.24
CA GLY A 17 9.98 -18.10 6.86
C GLY A 17 10.67 -17.10 5.97
N PHE A 18 9.85 -16.21 5.40
CA PHE A 18 10.32 -15.02 4.73
C PHE A 18 11.58 -14.55 5.45
N ALA A 19 12.73 -14.60 4.76
CA ALA A 19 13.93 -14.00 5.30
C ALA A 19 13.51 -12.59 5.72
N ALA A 20 13.83 -12.23 6.97
CA ALA A 20 13.61 -10.90 7.48
C ALA A 20 14.56 -9.94 6.75
N ASP A 21 14.33 -9.74 5.46
CA ASP A 21 14.77 -8.54 4.77
C ASP A 21 13.99 -7.42 5.44
N THR A 22 14.63 -6.81 6.44
CA THR A 22 14.14 -5.63 7.13
C THR A 22 13.94 -4.52 6.11
N VAL A 23 12.73 -4.47 5.56
CA VAL A 23 12.21 -3.33 4.82
C VAL A 23 11.39 -2.49 5.81
N PRO A 24 11.70 -1.19 5.96
CA PRO A 24 11.66 -0.44 7.21
C PRO A 24 10.24 -0.02 7.60
N TYR A 25 10.09 0.58 8.78
CA TYR A 25 8.86 1.18 9.32
C TYR A 25 8.17 2.17 8.33
N PHE A 26 7.50 1.61 7.32
CA PHE A 26 6.30 2.04 6.61
C PHE A 26 6.30 3.42 5.94
N TYR A 27 7.15 3.57 4.92
CA TYR A 27 6.99 4.29 3.64
C TYR A 27 6.18 5.61 3.52
N LEU A 28 5.02 5.77 4.15
CA LEU A 28 4.31 7.03 4.34
C LEU A 28 4.61 7.60 5.73
N THR A 29 5.33 8.73 5.78
CA THR A 29 5.68 9.43 7.03
C THR A 29 4.65 10.51 7.40
N PRO A 30 4.64 11.00 8.67
CA PRO A 30 3.85 12.17 9.03
C PRO A 30 4.17 13.40 8.15
N THR A 31 5.43 13.58 7.75
CA THR A 31 5.86 14.66 6.85
C THR A 31 5.27 14.52 5.46
N ASP A 32 5.24 13.29 4.91
CA ASP A 32 4.58 13.04 3.63
C ASP A 32 3.08 13.32 3.71
N ALA A 33 2.43 12.83 4.77
CA ALA A 33 1.01 13.05 4.99
C ALA A 33 0.69 14.55 5.11
N ALA A 34 1.52 15.31 5.82
CA ALA A 34 1.35 16.75 5.94
C ALA A 34 1.50 17.48 4.60
N LYS A 35 2.46 17.07 3.75
CA LYS A 35 2.62 17.61 2.40
C LYS A 35 1.43 17.27 1.50
N ILE A 36 0.88 16.05 1.61
CA ILE A 36 -0.28 15.60 0.83
C ILE A 36 -1.55 16.36 1.25
N LEU A 37 -1.78 16.53 2.55
CA LEU A 37 -2.97 17.19 3.07
C LEU A 37 -2.84 18.73 3.09
N GLY A 38 -1.62 19.25 2.92
CA GLY A 38 -1.31 20.69 2.94
C GLY A 38 -1.33 21.32 4.34
N GLN A 39 -1.38 20.51 5.39
CA GLN A 39 -1.42 20.93 6.79
C GLN A 39 -0.93 19.80 7.71
N SER A 40 -0.77 20.07 9.01
CA SER A 40 -0.38 19.04 9.98
C SER A 40 -1.38 17.88 10.03
N ALA A 41 -0.87 16.68 10.27
CA ALA A 41 -1.67 15.46 10.30
C ALA A 41 -1.26 14.52 11.42
N LEU A 42 -2.23 13.81 11.99
CA LEU A 42 -2.04 12.85 13.07
C LEU A 42 -2.21 11.42 12.56
N LEU A 43 -1.33 10.51 13.00
CA LEU A 43 -1.50 9.09 12.78
C LEU A 43 -2.74 8.62 13.57
N THR A 44 -3.75 8.13 12.84
CA THR A 44 -5.05 7.73 13.41
C THR A 44 -5.33 6.25 13.26
N LEU A 45 -4.62 5.58 12.34
CA LEU A 45 -4.68 4.13 12.18
C LEU A 45 -3.29 3.60 11.91
N LYS A 46 -2.96 2.48 12.55
CA LYS A 46 -1.78 1.67 12.24
C LYS A 46 -2.12 0.21 12.51
N SER A 47 -1.86 -0.65 11.53
CA SER A 47 -2.04 -2.08 11.69
C SER A 47 -1.06 -2.84 10.82
N GLU A 48 -0.59 -3.96 11.33
CA GLU A 48 0.18 -4.95 10.59
C GLU A 48 -0.49 -6.31 10.78
N LYS A 49 -0.63 -7.06 9.70
CA LYS A 49 -1.29 -8.37 9.72
C LYS A 49 -0.57 -9.32 8.77
N GLN A 50 -0.05 -10.40 9.34
CA GLN A 50 0.37 -11.55 8.56
C GLN A 50 -0.86 -12.42 8.25
N GLU A 51 -1.19 -12.55 6.97
CA GLU A 51 -2.18 -13.49 6.47
C GLU A 51 -1.48 -14.69 5.82
N ARG A 52 -2.24 -15.74 5.49
CA ARG A 52 -1.70 -16.95 4.87
C ARG A 52 -0.86 -16.60 3.64
N ASP A 53 -1.35 -15.70 2.79
CA ASP A 53 -0.79 -15.45 1.46
C ASP A 53 -0.14 -14.07 1.30
N ALA A 54 -0.23 -13.21 2.31
CA ALA A 54 0.33 -11.87 2.26
C ALA A 54 0.67 -11.29 3.65
N LEU A 55 1.73 -10.50 3.71
CA LEU A 55 1.96 -9.52 4.77
C LEU A 55 1.24 -8.22 4.39
N LYS A 56 0.45 -7.66 5.30
CA LYS A 56 -0.28 -6.40 5.08
C LYS A 56 0.09 -5.39 6.14
N TYR A 57 0.46 -4.19 5.70
CA TYR A 57 0.60 -3.03 6.56
C TYR A 57 -0.39 -1.94 6.13
N ARG A 58 -0.99 -1.27 7.10
CA ARG A 58 -1.90 -0.15 6.86
C ARG A 58 -1.63 0.98 7.83
N CYS A 59 -1.64 2.21 7.35
CA CYS A 59 -1.76 3.39 8.20
C CYS A 59 -2.70 4.42 7.60
N ALA A 60 -3.21 5.31 8.47
CA ALA A 60 -3.95 6.49 8.06
C ALA A 60 -3.50 7.70 8.85
N PHE A 61 -3.37 8.83 8.15
CA PHE A 61 -3.16 10.14 8.74
C PHE A 61 -4.38 11.02 8.48
N THR A 62 -4.79 11.74 9.51
CA THR A 62 -5.95 12.64 9.49
C THR A 62 -5.48 14.07 9.71
N ALA A 63 -5.96 15.01 8.89
CA ALA A 63 -5.70 16.43 9.06
C ALA A 63 -6.12 16.90 10.46
N VAL A 64 -5.33 17.80 11.06
CA VAL A 64 -5.65 18.35 12.39
C VAL A 64 -6.83 19.30 12.32
N GLU A 65 -6.92 20.09 11.26
CA GLU A 65 -7.95 21.09 11.08
C GLU A 65 -8.88 20.72 9.93
N SER A 66 -10.16 21.04 10.09
CA SER A 66 -11.11 21.01 8.97
C SER A 66 -10.78 22.09 7.96
N ASP A 67 -10.98 21.77 6.69
CA ASP A 67 -10.80 22.70 5.59
C ASP A 67 -11.77 23.89 5.72
N PRO A 68 -11.30 25.14 5.69
CA PRO A 68 -12.17 26.31 5.89
C PRO A 68 -13.14 26.55 4.74
N VAL A 69 -12.90 25.96 3.56
CA VAL A 69 -13.76 26.12 2.38
C VAL A 69 -14.91 25.10 2.38
N SER A 70 -14.60 23.83 2.62
CA SER A 70 -15.57 22.73 2.56
C SER A 70 -16.11 22.29 3.92
N GLY A 71 -15.43 22.62 5.03
CA GLY A 71 -15.71 22.11 6.37
C GLY A 71 -15.27 20.66 6.61
N GLU A 72 -14.70 20.00 5.60
CA GLU A 72 -14.32 18.59 5.63
C GLU A 72 -12.92 18.39 6.24
N THR A 73 -12.71 17.23 6.87
CA THR A 73 -11.39 16.82 7.37
C THR A 73 -10.77 15.82 6.38
N GLY A 74 -9.60 16.17 5.84
CA GLY A 74 -8.88 15.31 4.90
C GLY A 74 -8.21 14.11 5.58
N HIS A 75 -8.19 12.96 4.89
CA HIS A 75 -7.51 11.76 5.35
C HIS A 75 -6.65 11.16 4.25
N VAL A 76 -5.43 10.74 4.57
CA VAL A 76 -4.59 9.94 3.67
C VAL A 76 -4.38 8.54 4.24
N TYR A 77 -4.77 7.53 3.47
CA TYR A 77 -4.63 6.11 3.77
C TYR A 77 -3.50 5.53 2.95
N TYR A 78 -2.68 4.70 3.57
CA TYR A 78 -1.63 3.93 2.92
C TYR A 78 -1.76 2.46 3.28
N ASN A 79 -1.81 1.62 2.24
CA ASN A 79 -1.77 0.17 2.36
C ASN A 79 -0.56 -0.36 1.59
N TYR A 80 0.23 -1.19 2.27
CA TYR A 80 1.27 -2.01 1.68
C TYR A 80 0.86 -3.47 1.80
N GLU A 81 1.05 -4.23 0.73
CA GLU A 81 0.78 -5.66 0.70
C GLU A 81 1.93 -6.37 0.00
N GLN A 82 2.51 -7.36 0.66
CA GLN A 82 3.55 -8.23 0.10
C GLN A 82 3.02 -9.65 0.00
N TYR A 83 3.02 -10.19 -1.21
CA TYR A 83 2.46 -11.49 -1.52
C TYR A 83 3.56 -12.56 -1.58
N ARG A 84 3.17 -13.83 -1.47
CA ARG A 84 4.09 -14.97 -1.65
C ARG A 84 4.71 -15.07 -3.06
N SER A 85 4.09 -14.45 -4.07
CA SER A 85 4.57 -14.50 -5.45
C SER A 85 4.12 -13.30 -6.27
N VAL A 86 4.86 -13.02 -7.35
CA VAL A 86 4.50 -12.00 -8.34
C VAL A 86 3.12 -12.29 -8.96
N ALA A 87 2.83 -13.55 -9.28
CA ALA A 87 1.55 -13.95 -9.85
C ALA A 87 0.37 -13.66 -8.92
N ALA A 88 0.54 -13.87 -7.61
CA ALA A 88 -0.48 -13.54 -6.62
C ALA A 88 -0.71 -12.02 -6.52
N ALA A 89 0.37 -11.23 -6.48
CA ALA A 89 0.27 -9.77 -6.49
C ALA A 89 -0.39 -9.26 -7.79
N GLN A 90 -0.01 -9.80 -8.94
CA GLN A 90 -0.59 -9.43 -10.23
C GLN A 90 -2.08 -9.74 -10.29
N LYS A 91 -2.49 -10.95 -9.88
CA LYS A 91 -3.90 -11.33 -9.80
C LYS A 91 -4.71 -10.37 -8.93
N THR A 92 -4.19 -10.00 -7.75
CA THR A 92 -4.87 -9.05 -6.87
C THR A 92 -4.94 -7.66 -7.51
N TYR A 93 -3.83 -7.17 -8.09
CA TYR A 93 -3.79 -5.88 -8.78
C TYR A 93 -4.83 -5.82 -9.91
N THR A 94 -4.85 -6.82 -10.79
CA THR A 94 -5.80 -6.88 -11.92
C THR A 94 -7.25 -6.91 -11.43
N GLY A 95 -7.56 -7.73 -10.43
CA GLY A 95 -8.93 -7.79 -9.88
C GLY A 95 -9.39 -6.42 -9.35
N ILE A 96 -8.52 -5.73 -8.61
CA ILE A 96 -8.81 -4.39 -8.12
C ILE A 96 -8.96 -3.39 -9.28
N LEU A 97 -8.06 -3.43 -10.26
CA LEU A 97 -8.12 -2.53 -11.42
C LEU A 97 -9.45 -2.70 -12.15
N ASP A 98 -9.88 -3.93 -12.39
CA ASP A 98 -11.14 -4.23 -13.08
C ASP A 98 -12.35 -3.80 -12.25
N ASP A 99 -12.32 -3.97 -10.93
CA ASP A 99 -13.36 -3.46 -10.03
C ASP A 99 -13.47 -1.92 -10.12
N ASN A 100 -12.34 -1.23 -10.16
CA ASN A 100 -12.33 0.24 -10.22
C ASN A 100 -12.70 0.76 -11.63
N ARG A 101 -12.34 0.04 -12.71
CA ARG A 101 -12.73 0.40 -14.09
C ARG A 101 -14.24 0.42 -14.27
N ARG A 102 -14.94 -0.50 -13.61
CA ARG A 102 -16.42 -0.53 -13.64
C ARG A 102 -17.06 0.66 -12.92
N ASN A 103 -16.32 1.34 -12.04
CA ASN A 103 -16.82 2.38 -11.15
C ASN A 103 -16.33 3.80 -11.50
N GLY A 104 -15.54 3.98 -12.56
CA GLY A 104 -15.12 5.31 -12.99
C GLY A 104 -13.93 5.33 -13.95
N ASN A 105 -13.49 6.54 -14.27
CA ASN A 105 -12.37 6.75 -15.17
C ASN A 105 -11.04 6.43 -14.46
N ILE A 106 -10.23 5.60 -15.10
CA ILE A 106 -8.90 5.25 -14.63
C ILE A 106 -7.87 5.75 -15.61
N GLN A 107 -6.84 6.38 -15.07
CA GLN A 107 -5.61 6.71 -15.79
C GLN A 107 -4.56 5.66 -15.46
N LEU A 108 -4.10 4.90 -16.46
CA LEU A 108 -2.93 4.04 -16.28
C LEU A 108 -1.67 4.91 -16.12
N LEU A 109 -0.82 4.52 -15.18
CA LEU A 109 0.43 5.22 -14.88
C LEU A 109 1.58 4.48 -15.54
N ASN A 110 2.25 5.17 -16.45
CA ASN A 110 3.49 4.69 -17.04
C ASN A 110 4.65 5.07 -16.11
N ASN A 111 5.67 4.20 -16.01
CA ASN A 111 6.92 4.44 -15.26
C ASN A 111 6.79 4.51 -13.73
N THR A 112 5.69 4.05 -13.14
CA THR A 112 5.54 3.89 -11.69
C THR A 112 5.34 2.41 -11.36
N GLY A 113 6.41 1.74 -10.92
CA GLY A 113 6.39 0.29 -10.69
C GLY A 113 6.35 -0.53 -11.98
N ASP A 114 5.90 -1.79 -11.86
CA ASP A 114 5.63 -2.63 -13.03
C ASP A 114 4.26 -2.29 -13.64
N GLU A 115 3.29 -1.98 -12.78
CA GLU A 115 1.93 -1.58 -13.15
C GLU A 115 1.44 -0.52 -12.16
N GLY A 116 0.72 0.48 -12.65
CA GLY A 116 0.07 1.45 -11.77
C GLY A 116 -1.14 2.11 -12.40
N PHE A 117 -2.02 2.62 -11.54
CA PHE A 117 -3.16 3.41 -11.97
C PHE A 117 -3.50 4.53 -10.99
N PHE A 118 -4.09 5.58 -11.52
CA PHE A 118 -4.69 6.68 -10.80
C PHE A 118 -6.19 6.73 -11.06
N GLN A 119 -6.96 7.00 -10.02
CA GLN A 119 -8.39 7.23 -10.09
C GLN A 119 -8.76 8.39 -9.16
N SER A 120 -9.68 9.22 -9.60
CA SER A 120 -10.21 10.35 -8.84
C SER A 120 -11.61 10.67 -9.33
N ASP A 121 -12.46 11.14 -8.42
CA ASP A 121 -13.74 11.78 -8.76
C ASP A 121 -13.67 13.31 -8.64
N SER A 122 -12.44 13.84 -8.56
CA SER A 122 -12.06 15.26 -8.42
C SER A 122 -12.48 15.95 -7.13
N ASN A 123 -13.45 15.41 -6.40
CA ASN A 123 -14.06 16.09 -5.26
C ASN A 123 -13.92 15.31 -3.94
N ASN A 124 -14.07 13.98 -3.96
CA ASN A 124 -14.13 13.19 -2.74
C ASN A 124 -12.89 12.34 -2.51
N PHE A 125 -12.20 11.89 -3.57
CA PHE A 125 -11.01 11.08 -3.37
C PHE A 125 -9.99 11.17 -4.51
N GLN A 126 -8.75 10.86 -4.15
CA GLN A 126 -7.66 10.58 -5.07
C GLN A 126 -7.02 9.25 -4.67
N LEU A 127 -6.93 8.31 -5.59
CA LEU A 127 -6.39 6.97 -5.38
C LEU A 127 -5.25 6.73 -6.36
N ILE A 128 -4.08 6.35 -5.86
CA ILE A 128 -3.00 5.77 -6.64
C ILE A 128 -2.73 4.36 -6.11
N MET A 129 -2.62 3.40 -7.04
CA MET A 129 -2.19 2.05 -6.73
C MET A 129 -1.08 1.63 -7.67
N VAL A 130 -0.08 0.96 -7.12
CA VAL A 130 1.11 0.52 -7.84
C VAL A 130 1.43 -0.91 -7.43
N ARG A 131 1.72 -1.77 -8.41
CA ARG A 131 2.36 -3.06 -8.20
C ARG A 131 3.82 -2.99 -8.66
N LYS A 132 4.72 -3.55 -7.87
CA LYS A 132 6.11 -3.81 -8.27
C LYS A 132 6.52 -5.17 -7.72
N LYS A 133 6.90 -6.09 -8.61
CA LYS A 133 7.14 -7.51 -8.27
C LYS A 133 5.94 -8.11 -7.50
N ASP A 134 6.22 -8.75 -6.37
CA ASP A 134 5.30 -9.38 -5.42
C ASP A 134 4.63 -8.38 -4.45
N LYS A 135 4.82 -7.06 -4.64
CA LYS A 135 4.37 -6.03 -3.72
C LYS A 135 3.36 -5.11 -4.38
N ILE A 136 2.39 -4.66 -3.58
CA ILE A 136 1.40 -3.66 -3.93
C ILE A 136 1.47 -2.54 -2.89
N ILE A 137 1.46 -1.29 -3.37
CA ILE A 137 1.12 -0.14 -2.55
C ILE A 137 -0.15 0.51 -3.06
N ARG A 138 -0.95 1.00 -2.13
CA ARG A 138 -2.13 1.81 -2.41
C ARG A 138 -2.13 3.02 -1.50
N MET A 139 -2.23 4.20 -2.09
CA MET A 139 -2.40 5.45 -1.36
C MET A 139 -3.72 6.10 -1.78
N LYS A 140 -4.56 6.42 -0.82
CA LYS A 140 -5.86 7.05 -1.07
C LYS A 140 -6.03 8.27 -0.18
N VAL A 141 -6.28 9.42 -0.77
CA VAL A 141 -6.84 10.57 -0.06
C VAL A 141 -8.36 10.46 -0.10
N ASN A 142 -9.03 10.51 1.05
CA ASN A 142 -10.47 10.72 1.15
C ASN A 142 -10.72 12.14 1.67
N LYS A 143 -11.79 12.77 1.18
CA LYS A 143 -12.14 14.17 1.42
C LYS A 143 -11.03 15.09 0.91
N VAL A 144 -11.01 15.30 -0.40
CA VAL A 144 -10.06 16.24 -1.03
C VAL A 144 -10.44 17.65 -0.59
N THR A 145 -9.51 18.33 0.07
CA THR A 145 -9.69 19.69 0.60
C THR A 145 -9.05 20.73 -0.32
N SER A 146 -9.28 22.02 -0.03
CA SER A 146 -8.65 23.12 -0.77
C SER A 146 -7.11 23.12 -0.69
N THR A 147 -6.55 22.46 0.32
CA THR A 147 -5.10 22.33 0.58
C THR A 147 -4.50 21.01 0.11
N THR A 148 -5.31 20.07 -0.38
CA THR A 148 -4.82 18.75 -0.79
C THR A 148 -3.93 18.84 -2.03
N SER A 149 -2.73 18.28 -1.96
CA SER A 149 -1.72 18.31 -3.02
C SER A 149 -1.64 16.98 -3.76
N LEU A 150 -2.22 16.92 -4.96
CA LEU A 150 -2.08 15.77 -5.87
C LEU A 150 -0.61 15.56 -6.30
N THR A 151 0.15 16.65 -6.45
CA THR A 151 1.58 16.56 -6.78
C THR A 151 2.36 15.86 -5.67
N ALA A 152 2.16 16.25 -4.42
CA ALA A 152 2.81 15.59 -3.28
C ALA A 152 2.39 14.11 -3.19
N LEU A 153 1.11 13.80 -3.43
CA LEU A 153 0.63 12.41 -3.47
C LEU A 153 1.38 11.58 -4.51
N LYS A 154 1.53 12.09 -5.74
CA LYS A 154 2.27 11.41 -6.81
C LYS A 154 3.75 11.23 -6.48
N GLU A 155 4.39 12.27 -5.96
CA GLU A 155 5.81 12.23 -5.56
C GLU A 155 6.06 11.20 -4.46
N THR A 156 5.22 11.18 -3.41
CA THR A 156 5.31 10.21 -2.33
C THR A 156 5.15 8.79 -2.86
N VAL A 157 4.14 8.52 -3.70
CA VAL A 157 3.93 7.18 -4.26
C VAL A 157 5.11 6.74 -5.14
N ASN A 158 5.60 7.62 -6.01
CA ASN A 158 6.76 7.31 -6.87
C ASN A 158 8.00 7.02 -6.05
N ARG A 159 8.29 7.83 -5.03
CA ARG A 159 9.41 7.62 -4.11
C ARG A 159 9.32 6.26 -3.42
N ILE A 160 8.15 5.89 -2.92
CA ILE A 160 7.94 4.59 -2.26
C ILE A 160 8.10 3.45 -3.27
N ALA A 161 7.45 3.54 -4.44
CA ALA A 161 7.52 2.51 -5.48
C ALA A 161 8.94 2.27 -6.00
N ALA A 162 9.79 3.31 -6.03
CA ALA A 162 11.19 3.17 -6.40
C ALA A 162 11.97 2.23 -5.46
N THR A 163 11.54 2.11 -4.19
CA THR A 163 12.21 1.30 -3.17
C THR A 163 11.68 -0.14 -3.01
N LEU A 164 10.62 -0.51 -3.74
CA LEU A 164 10.09 -1.89 -3.77
C LEU A 164 10.88 -2.78 -4.75
#